data_AF-A0A955E082-F1
#
_entry.id   AF-A0A955E082-F1
#
_cell.length_a   1.000
_cell.length_b   1.000
_cell.length_c   1.000
_cell.angle_alpha   90.00
_cell.angle_beta   90.00
_cell.angle_gamma   90.00
#
_symmetry.space_group_name_H-M   'P 1'
#
loop_
_entity.id
_entity.type
_entity.pdbx_description
1 polymer ?
#
loop_
_entity_poly.entity_id
_entity_poly.type
_entity_poly.pdbx_seq_one_letter_code
_entity_poly.pdbx_strand_id
1 'polypeptide(L)'
;MHKSVLFVNLKNKTYEVKKFDELAKYIGGVAVGFKLLLDNIEHDPIIFSIGPLNGVFPFASKTSIVLHNNGVVEDLYIGGSLSSRMAFSGVDSIVFIESAEEPTYVEITNEEVFFKPITTDIDSLGLPGKRSVLKPIKNKYFLDDYFLTPELFFEEKLAKKNVGGIVLTGTKTREIKNPEKYKELLHEILGKKSLMEIDEGDSPSCTFCPMGCSKSRTGEIGGNILVHSMVGCKLSQKIYSDVGTIFSCLSVLGYSYTHEDIEDLPLLVKEVLEKLN
;
A
#
# COMPACT_ATOMS: atom_id res chain seq x y z
N MET A 1 0.58 -18.84 -7.09
CA MET A 1 0.22 -17.42 -6.96
C MET A 1 1.51 -16.70 -6.70
N HIS A 2 1.89 -15.72 -7.51
CA HIS A 2 3.10 -14.93 -7.29
C HIS A 2 2.73 -13.51 -6.84
N LYS A 3 3.68 -12.83 -6.19
CA LYS A 3 3.65 -11.39 -5.95
C LYS A 3 4.56 -10.67 -6.94
N SER A 4 4.03 -9.64 -7.59
CA SER A 4 4.78 -8.78 -8.52
C SER A 4 5.37 -7.62 -7.74
N VAL A 5 6.70 -7.48 -7.74
CA VAL A 5 7.42 -6.44 -7.01
C VAL A 5 8.25 -5.61 -7.99
N LEU A 6 8.03 -4.30 -7.98
CA LEU A 6 8.81 -3.34 -8.74
C LEU A 6 9.95 -2.81 -7.88
N PHE A 7 11.18 -3.18 -8.20
CA PHE A 7 12.38 -2.61 -7.58
C PHE A 7 12.80 -1.37 -8.33
N VAL A 8 13.06 -0.29 -7.60
CA VAL A 8 13.51 0.99 -8.12
C VAL A 8 14.84 1.34 -7.46
N ASN A 9 15.92 1.26 -8.23
CA ASN A 9 17.25 1.66 -7.77
C ASN A 9 17.46 3.14 -8.04
N LEU A 10 17.42 3.94 -6.98
CA LEU A 10 17.51 5.40 -7.06
C LEU A 10 18.91 5.88 -7.48
N LYS A 11 19.96 5.15 -7.05
CA LYS A 11 21.36 5.49 -7.34
C LYS A 11 21.69 5.32 -8.83
N ASN A 12 21.34 4.16 -9.38
CA ASN A 12 21.64 3.82 -10.77
C ASN A 12 20.56 4.29 -11.75
N LYS A 13 19.43 4.82 -11.24
CA LYS A 13 18.24 5.19 -12.03
C LYS A 13 17.75 4.03 -12.90
N THR A 14 17.70 2.84 -12.33
CA THR A 14 17.21 1.61 -12.97
C THR A 14 16.02 1.05 -12.23
N TYR A 15 15.26 0.19 -12.90
CA TYR A 15 14.15 -0.52 -12.28
C TYR A 15 14.02 -1.92 -12.88
N GLU A 16 13.40 -2.82 -12.12
CA GLU A 16 13.07 -4.16 -12.58
C GLU A 16 11.78 -4.66 -11.91
N VAL A 17 10.99 -5.43 -12.66
CA VAL A 17 9.82 -6.12 -12.10
C VAL A 17 10.16 -7.58 -11.93
N LYS A 18 10.00 -8.08 -10.70
CA LYS A 18 10.25 -9.46 -10.33
C LYS A 18 8.99 -10.11 -9.76
N LYS A 19 8.87 -11.42 -9.97
CA LYS A 19 7.75 -12.23 -9.47
C LYS A 19 8.28 -13.20 -8.42
N PHE A 20 7.62 -13.25 -7.27
CA PHE A 20 8.02 -14.05 -6.12
C PHE A 20 6.86 -14.96 -5.69
N ASP A 21 7.04 -16.27 -5.81
CA ASP A 21 6.05 -17.24 -5.32
C ASP A 21 6.14 -17.42 -3.80
N GLU A 22 7.34 -17.28 -3.23
CA GLU A 22 7.59 -17.37 -1.80
C GLU A 22 6.94 -16.25 -0.97
N LEU A 23 6.63 -15.11 -1.60
CA LEU A 23 5.91 -14.02 -0.94
C LEU A 23 4.41 -14.30 -0.82
N ALA A 24 3.88 -15.31 -1.53
CA ALA A 24 2.45 -15.59 -1.54
C ALA A 24 1.91 -15.95 -0.15
N LYS A 25 2.69 -16.65 0.68
CA LYS A 25 2.28 -17.05 2.05
C LYS A 25 2.06 -15.86 2.99
N TYR A 26 2.60 -14.68 2.68
CA TYR A 26 2.40 -13.46 3.46
C TYR A 26 1.14 -12.69 3.07
N ILE A 27 0.38 -13.20 2.10
CA ILE A 27 -0.90 -12.65 1.58
C ILE A 27 -0.79 -11.25 0.94
N GLY A 28 -0.32 -10.22 1.64
CA GLY A 28 -0.19 -8.87 1.12
C GLY A 28 0.15 -7.83 2.19
N GLY A 29 0.12 -6.56 1.80
CA GLY A 29 0.22 -5.42 2.70
C GLY A 29 1.46 -5.46 3.60
N VAL A 30 1.27 -5.18 4.88
CA VAL A 30 2.39 -5.07 5.83
C VAL A 30 3.21 -6.36 5.96
N ALA A 31 2.58 -7.53 5.87
CA ALA A 31 3.28 -8.81 5.98
C ALA A 31 4.28 -9.02 4.83
N VAL A 32 3.87 -8.70 3.59
CA VAL A 32 4.80 -8.68 2.44
C VAL A 32 5.84 -7.58 2.62
N GLY A 33 5.44 -6.41 3.13
CA GLY A 33 6.35 -5.30 3.43
C GLY A 33 7.49 -5.67 4.37
N PHE A 34 7.21 -6.33 5.50
CA PHE A 34 8.24 -6.78 6.44
C PHE A 34 9.16 -7.83 5.86
N LYS A 35 8.63 -8.77 5.07
CA LYS A 35 9.47 -9.78 4.42
C LYS A 35 10.42 -9.13 3.40
N LEU A 36 9.92 -8.20 2.59
CA LEU A 36 10.74 -7.42 1.66
C LEU A 36 11.76 -6.55 2.39
N LEU A 37 11.43 -6.02 3.58
CA LEU A 37 12.39 -5.26 4.40
C LEU A 37 13.54 -6.16 4.83
N LEU A 38 13.23 -7.34 5.38
CA LEU A 38 14.24 -8.31 5.80
C LEU A 38 15.16 -8.72 4.65
N ASP A 39 14.60 -8.92 3.46
CA ASP A 39 15.36 -9.39 2.29
C ASP A 39 16.21 -8.31 1.62
N ASN A 40 16.05 -7.04 1.98
CA ASN A 40 16.71 -5.93 1.29
C ASN A 40 17.27 -4.87 2.25
N ILE A 41 17.38 -5.17 3.55
CA ILE A 41 17.68 -4.18 4.60
C ILE A 41 19.01 -3.45 4.37
N GLU A 42 19.99 -4.14 3.78
CA GLU A 42 21.31 -3.63 3.43
C GLU A 42 21.28 -2.52 2.38
N HIS A 43 20.20 -2.46 1.58
CA HIS A 43 19.97 -1.45 0.56
C HIS A 43 19.12 -0.27 1.04
N ASP A 44 18.86 -0.22 2.35
CA ASP A 44 18.12 0.85 3.03
C ASP A 44 16.71 1.08 2.43
N PRO A 45 15.83 0.08 2.35
CA PRO A 45 14.67 0.16 1.45
C PRO A 45 13.53 1.02 2.01
N ILE A 46 12.75 1.64 1.11
CA ILE A 46 11.39 2.14 1.39
C ILE A 46 10.42 1.26 0.60
N ILE A 47 9.48 0.63 1.30
CA ILE A 47 8.63 -0.40 0.71
C ILE A 47 7.19 0.04 0.77
N PHE A 48 6.57 0.22 -0.39
CA PHE A 48 5.13 0.36 -0.52
C PHE A 48 4.56 -1.01 -0.83
N SER A 49 3.54 -1.45 -0.10
CA SER A 49 2.87 -2.73 -0.34
C SER A 49 1.36 -2.62 -0.23
N ILE A 50 0.67 -3.36 -1.10
CA ILE A 50 -0.80 -3.44 -1.13
C ILE A 50 -1.29 -4.85 -0.81
N GLY A 51 -2.54 -4.93 -0.36
CA GLY A 51 -3.24 -6.15 -0.05
C GLY A 51 -4.14 -6.60 -1.20
N PRO A 52 -4.56 -7.87 -1.20
CA PRO A 52 -5.42 -8.42 -2.25
C PRO A 52 -6.78 -7.73 -2.34
N LEU A 53 -7.24 -7.02 -1.30
CA LEU A 53 -8.53 -6.35 -1.29
C LEU A 53 -8.51 -4.92 -1.88
N ASN A 54 -7.33 -4.33 -2.06
CA ASN A 54 -7.22 -2.97 -2.60
C ASN A 54 -7.77 -2.87 -4.03
N GLY A 55 -8.51 -1.78 -4.29
CA GLY A 55 -9.13 -1.49 -5.59
C GLY A 55 -10.38 -2.32 -5.91
N VAL A 56 -10.82 -3.20 -5.01
CA VAL A 56 -12.00 -4.06 -5.22
C VAL A 56 -12.96 -4.01 -4.03
N PHE A 57 -12.51 -4.15 -2.78
CA PHE A 57 -13.42 -4.10 -1.62
C PHE A 57 -13.37 -2.75 -0.88
N PRO A 58 -14.48 -2.32 -0.24
CA PRO A 58 -14.55 -1.07 0.49
C PRO A 58 -13.76 -1.16 1.79
N PHE A 59 -13.45 -0.01 2.39
CA PHE A 59 -12.67 0.11 3.64
C PHE A 59 -11.22 -0.45 3.57
N ALA A 60 -10.85 -1.19 2.53
CA ALA A 60 -9.49 -1.63 2.18
C ALA A 60 -8.79 -0.64 1.25
N SER A 61 -8.48 0.54 1.79
CA SER A 61 -8.04 1.71 1.00
C SER A 61 -6.63 2.19 1.30
N LYS A 62 -5.98 1.64 2.34
CA LYS A 62 -4.65 2.13 2.73
C LYS A 62 -3.57 1.65 1.76
N THR A 63 -2.40 2.26 1.82
CA THR A 63 -1.13 1.72 1.31
C THR A 63 -0.21 1.48 2.49
N SER A 64 0.31 0.27 2.64
CA SER A 64 1.31 -0.05 3.67
C SER A 64 2.65 0.51 3.24
N ILE A 65 3.34 1.19 4.15
CA ILE A 65 4.69 1.71 3.96
C ILE A 65 5.55 1.16 5.09
N VAL A 66 6.59 0.41 4.73
CA VAL A 66 7.51 -0.23 5.67
C VAL A 66 8.92 0.25 5.38
N LEU A 67 9.66 0.63 6.42
CA LEU A 67 11.05 1.07 6.33
C LEU A 67 11.80 0.82 7.64
N HIS A 68 13.13 0.90 7.58
CA HIS A 68 13.98 0.90 8.77
C HIS A 68 14.48 2.32 9.05
N ASN A 69 14.30 2.82 10.28
CA ASN A 69 14.72 4.13 10.72
C ASN A 69 15.54 4.03 12.01
N ASN A 70 16.84 4.33 11.94
CA ASN A 70 17.74 4.42 13.09
C ASN A 70 17.71 3.21 14.05
N GLY A 71 17.68 1.99 13.52
CA GLY A 71 17.65 0.77 14.34
C GLY A 71 16.25 0.26 14.66
N VAL A 72 15.20 0.95 14.17
CA VAL A 72 13.80 0.59 14.42
C VAL A 72 13.10 0.27 13.10
N VAL A 73 12.36 -0.82 13.08
CA VAL A 73 11.44 -1.15 11.98
C VAL A 73 10.15 -0.36 12.18
N GLU A 74 9.76 0.40 11.17
CA GLU A 74 8.57 1.25 11.19
C GLU A 74 7.57 0.80 10.12
N ASP A 75 6.29 0.71 10.50
CA ASP A 75 5.17 0.51 9.59
C ASP A 75 4.12 1.62 9.73
N LEU A 76 3.72 2.19 8.60
CA LEU A 76 2.67 3.21 8.53
C LEU A 76 1.74 2.98 7.34
N TYR A 77 0.58 3.61 7.39
CA TYR A 77 -0.49 3.40 6.42
C TYR A 77 -1.07 4.73 5.95
N ILE A 78 -0.92 5.07 4.68
CA ILE A 78 -1.54 6.26 4.09
C ILE A 78 -2.84 5.92 3.39
N GLY A 79 -3.85 6.79 3.49
CA GLY A 79 -5.11 6.67 2.77
C GLY A 79 -5.04 7.17 1.32
N GLY A 80 -6.19 7.56 0.78
CA GLY A 80 -6.27 8.15 -0.56
C GLY A 80 -6.30 7.13 -1.69
N SER A 81 -5.66 7.48 -2.82
CA SER A 81 -5.77 6.73 -4.07
C SER A 81 -4.58 5.84 -4.40
N LEU A 82 -3.46 5.99 -3.69
CA LEU A 82 -2.18 5.33 -4.00
C LEU A 82 -2.29 3.81 -4.12
N SER A 83 -2.97 3.15 -3.17
CA SER A 83 -3.16 1.69 -3.17
C SER A 83 -3.94 1.20 -4.38
N SER A 84 -4.98 1.94 -4.78
CA SER A 84 -5.74 1.65 -6.00
C SER A 84 -4.88 1.84 -7.25
N ARG A 85 -4.01 2.87 -7.27
CA ARG A 85 -3.10 3.10 -8.39
C ARG A 85 -2.08 1.96 -8.52
N MET A 86 -1.54 1.46 -7.41
CA MET A 86 -0.69 0.26 -7.40
C MET A 86 -1.45 -0.99 -7.88
N ALA A 87 -2.66 -1.20 -7.39
CA ALA A 87 -3.47 -2.35 -7.80
C ALA A 87 -3.75 -2.34 -9.31
N PHE A 88 -4.02 -1.16 -9.89
CA PHE A 88 -4.22 -0.96 -11.33
C PHE A 88 -2.92 -0.75 -12.12
N SER A 89 -1.75 -0.74 -11.49
CA SER A 89 -0.46 -0.72 -12.18
C SER A 89 0.06 -2.14 -12.43
N GLY A 90 -0.45 -3.12 -11.68
CA GLY A 90 -0.11 -4.54 -11.79
C GLY A 90 1.03 -4.99 -10.87
N VAL A 91 1.34 -4.20 -9.84
CA VAL A 91 2.36 -4.52 -8.84
C VAL A 91 1.73 -4.65 -7.46
N ASP A 92 2.14 -5.66 -6.71
CA ASP A 92 1.75 -5.84 -5.31
C ASP A 92 2.64 -4.99 -4.38
N SER A 93 3.87 -4.68 -4.79
CA SER A 93 4.79 -3.87 -3.99
C SER A 93 5.76 -3.06 -4.86
N ILE A 94 6.21 -1.93 -4.34
CA ILE A 94 7.25 -1.09 -4.92
C ILE A 94 8.34 -0.91 -3.87
N VAL A 95 9.58 -1.28 -4.20
CA VAL A 95 10.74 -1.22 -3.30
C VAL A 95 11.73 -0.20 -3.85
N PHE A 96 11.88 0.92 -3.15
CA PHE A 96 12.92 1.91 -3.44
C PHE A 96 14.18 1.58 -2.67
N ILE A 97 15.28 1.39 -3.38
CA ILE A 97 16.59 1.08 -2.80
C ILE A 97 17.62 2.16 -3.11
N GLU A 98 18.65 2.23 -2.26
CA GLU A 98 19.76 3.19 -2.35
C GLU A 98 19.26 4.65 -2.30
N SER A 99 20.13 5.61 -2.61
CA SER A 99 19.79 7.04 -2.68
C SER A 99 20.16 7.59 -4.05
N ALA A 100 19.35 8.50 -4.58
CA ALA A 100 19.69 9.21 -5.80
C ALA A 100 20.87 10.18 -5.55
N GLU A 101 21.73 10.38 -6.55
CA GLU A 101 22.85 11.32 -6.46
C GLU A 101 22.38 12.78 -6.34
N GLU A 102 21.30 13.10 -7.06
CA GLU A 102 20.65 14.41 -7.05
C GLU A 102 19.15 14.26 -6.77
N PRO A 103 18.50 15.31 -6.21
CA PRO A 103 17.05 15.32 -6.04
C PRO A 103 16.32 14.96 -7.34
N THR A 104 15.42 13.98 -7.26
CA THR A 104 14.70 13.46 -8.43
C THR A 104 13.24 13.16 -8.11
N TYR A 105 12.37 13.36 -9.10
CA TYR A 105 11.01 12.79 -9.06
C TYR A 105 11.00 11.42 -9.71
N VAL A 106 10.21 10.51 -9.14
CA VAL A 106 9.98 9.19 -9.70
C VAL A 106 8.56 9.14 -10.24
N GLU A 107 8.43 9.07 -11.55
CA GLU A 107 7.16 8.82 -12.23
C GLU A 107 7.07 7.33 -12.57
N ILE A 108 5.98 6.69 -12.17
CA ILE A 108 5.70 5.28 -12.43
C ILE A 108 4.41 5.21 -13.23
N THR A 109 4.46 4.59 -14.40
CA THR A 109 3.27 4.29 -15.22
C THR A 109 3.17 2.80 -15.42
N ASN A 110 2.19 2.17 -14.78
CA ASN A 110 2.10 0.72 -14.66
C ASN A 110 3.36 0.13 -14.00
N GLU A 111 4.23 -0.49 -14.80
CA GLU A 111 5.48 -1.11 -14.36
C GLU A 111 6.72 -0.32 -14.80
N GLU A 112 6.54 0.72 -15.62
CA GLU A 112 7.63 1.51 -16.17
C GLU A 112 7.95 2.69 -15.25
N VAL A 113 9.25 2.91 -15.00
CA VAL A 113 9.74 3.98 -14.13
C VAL A 113 10.54 5.00 -14.92
N PHE A 114 10.24 6.27 -14.70
CA PHE A 114 10.91 7.41 -15.27
C PHE A 114 11.44 8.32 -14.17
N PHE A 115 12.72 8.64 -14.25
CA PHE A 115 13.38 9.57 -13.33
C PHE A 115 13.36 10.96 -13.94
N LYS A 116 12.77 11.93 -13.25
CA LYS A 116 12.62 13.31 -13.75
C LYS A 116 13.42 14.29 -12.88
N PRO A 117 13.96 15.37 -13.46
CA PRO A 117 14.51 16.48 -12.69
C PRO A 117 13.43 17.17 -11.84
N ILE A 118 13.80 17.70 -10.67
CA ILE A 118 12.89 18.46 -9.78
C ILE A 118 12.41 19.80 -10.37
N THR A 119 13.01 20.25 -11.46
CA THR A 119 12.54 21.42 -12.22
C THR A 119 11.30 21.12 -13.07
N THR A 120 10.92 19.85 -13.18
CA THR A 120 9.71 19.43 -13.89
C THR A 120 8.47 19.84 -13.10
N ASP A 121 7.42 20.34 -13.75
CA ASP A 121 6.13 20.52 -13.08
C ASP A 121 5.56 19.15 -12.71
N ILE A 122 5.59 18.79 -11.41
CA ILE A 122 5.14 17.48 -10.94
C ILE A 122 3.65 17.24 -11.22
N ASP A 123 2.85 18.30 -11.28
CA ASP A 123 1.41 18.21 -11.56
C ASP A 123 1.13 17.99 -13.05
N SER A 124 2.14 18.08 -13.91
CA SER A 124 2.06 17.68 -15.32
C SER A 124 2.33 16.18 -15.56
N LEU A 125 2.91 15.47 -14.58
CA LEU A 125 3.34 14.08 -14.71
C LEU A 125 2.20 13.07 -14.51
N GLY A 126 2.30 11.90 -15.13
CA GLY A 126 1.28 10.84 -15.04
C GLY A 126 -0.04 11.19 -15.73
N LEU A 127 -0.98 10.26 -15.73
CA LEU A 127 -2.25 10.40 -16.44
C LEU A 127 -3.34 11.02 -15.56
N PRO A 128 -3.91 12.20 -15.89
CA PRO A 128 -4.97 12.83 -15.11
C PRO A 128 -6.16 11.90 -14.86
N GLY A 129 -6.67 11.90 -13.62
CA GLY A 129 -7.77 11.03 -13.18
C GLY A 129 -7.39 9.56 -12.97
N LYS A 130 -6.17 9.14 -13.34
CA LYS A 130 -5.66 7.77 -13.14
C LYS A 130 -4.31 7.73 -12.41
N ARG A 131 -3.89 8.87 -11.85
CA ARG A 131 -2.64 9.01 -11.10
C ARG A 131 -2.88 9.35 -9.63
N SER A 132 -1.86 9.12 -8.83
CA SER A 132 -1.71 9.68 -7.48
C SER A 132 -0.38 10.42 -7.40
N VAL A 133 -0.35 11.58 -6.73
CA VAL A 133 0.83 12.44 -6.63
C VAL A 133 1.22 12.59 -5.17
N LEU A 134 2.39 12.06 -4.80
CA LEU A 134 3.01 12.22 -3.50
C LEU A 134 4.12 13.27 -3.61
N LYS A 135 3.92 14.46 -3.04
CA LYS A 135 4.87 15.58 -3.16
C LYS A 135 5.05 16.34 -1.83
N PRO A 136 6.23 16.95 -1.59
CA PRO A 136 6.46 17.75 -0.41
C PRO A 136 5.69 19.08 -0.50
N ILE A 137 5.02 19.44 0.59
CA ILE A 137 4.49 20.78 0.83
C ILE A 137 5.00 21.22 2.20
N LYS A 138 5.94 22.18 2.20
CA LYS A 138 6.75 22.55 3.38
C LYS A 138 7.54 21.32 3.88
N ASN A 139 7.31 20.89 5.13
CA ASN A 139 8.06 19.80 5.77
C ASN A 139 7.29 18.47 5.80
N LYS A 140 6.20 18.34 5.04
CA LYS A 140 5.39 17.12 4.98
C LYS A 140 5.18 16.68 3.55
N TYR A 141 5.00 15.38 3.32
CA TYR A 141 4.59 14.87 2.03
C TYR A 141 3.08 14.69 2.00
N PHE A 142 2.46 15.26 0.97
CA PHE A 142 1.04 15.16 0.72
C PHE A 142 0.81 14.23 -0.45
N LEU A 143 -0.10 13.26 -0.25
CA LEU A 143 -0.66 12.47 -1.31
C LEU A 143 -1.97 13.13 -1.78
N ASP A 144 -2.03 13.42 -3.07
CA ASP A 144 -3.16 14.07 -3.74
C ASP A 144 -3.61 15.37 -3.02
N ASP A 145 -2.62 16.15 -2.58
CA ASP A 145 -2.78 17.45 -1.89
C ASP A 145 -3.59 17.43 -0.58
N TYR A 146 -3.97 16.25 -0.08
CA TYR A 146 -4.83 16.12 1.08
C TYR A 146 -4.31 15.12 2.14
N PHE A 147 -3.93 13.92 1.70
CA PHE A 147 -3.60 12.82 2.59
C PHE A 147 -2.17 12.92 3.12
N LEU A 148 -1.99 12.64 4.40
CA LEU A 148 -0.74 12.79 5.14
C LEU A 148 -0.34 11.48 5.81
N THR A 149 0.96 11.29 6.00
CA THR A 149 1.49 10.30 6.95
C THR A 149 1.28 10.78 8.40
N PRO A 150 1.23 9.84 9.36
CA PRO A 150 1.04 10.16 10.78
C PRO A 150 2.28 10.76 11.44
N GLU A 151 3.48 10.38 11.00
CA GLU A 151 4.77 10.78 11.56
C GLU A 151 5.75 11.17 10.45
N LEU A 152 6.88 11.80 10.81
CA LEU A 152 7.82 12.41 9.86
C LEU A 152 8.95 11.50 9.38
N PHE A 153 9.14 10.32 9.97
CA PHE A 153 10.29 9.47 9.65
C PHE A 153 10.30 9.00 8.19
N PHE A 154 9.12 8.90 7.55
CA PHE A 154 9.01 8.59 6.13
C PHE A 154 9.47 9.76 5.24
N GLU A 155 9.04 10.98 5.56
CA GLU A 155 9.50 12.19 4.87
C GLU A 155 11.01 12.39 5.03
N GLU A 156 11.54 12.21 6.24
CA GLU A 156 12.98 12.26 6.49
C GLU A 156 13.72 11.21 5.66
N LYS A 157 13.15 10.01 5.51
CA LYS A 157 13.74 8.94 4.70
C LYS A 157 13.75 9.30 3.21
N LEU A 158 12.66 9.81 2.66
CA LEU A 158 12.60 10.27 1.27
C LEU A 158 13.61 11.40 1.01
N ALA A 159 13.73 12.35 1.94
CA ALA A 159 14.69 13.44 1.84
C ALA A 159 16.13 12.92 1.84
N LYS A 160 16.49 12.00 2.74
CA LYS A 160 17.83 11.34 2.77
C LYS A 160 18.13 10.56 1.48
N LYS A 161 17.09 10.08 0.79
CA LYS A 161 17.21 9.37 -0.49
C LYS A 161 17.17 10.27 -1.73
N ASN A 162 17.09 11.59 -1.55
CA ASN A 162 16.94 12.56 -2.64
C ASN A 162 15.69 12.32 -3.51
N VAL A 163 14.60 11.81 -2.92
CA VAL A 163 13.32 11.62 -3.61
C VAL A 163 12.45 12.86 -3.40
N GLY A 164 12.39 13.72 -4.41
CA GLY A 164 11.61 14.96 -4.36
C GLY A 164 10.09 14.77 -4.50
N GLY A 165 9.64 13.60 -4.93
CA GLY A 165 8.23 13.31 -5.20
C GLY A 165 8.05 12.02 -5.97
N ILE A 166 6.86 11.42 -5.85
CA ILE A 166 6.49 10.17 -6.51
C ILE A 166 5.14 10.38 -7.21
N VAL A 167 5.06 10.04 -8.48
CA VAL A 167 3.82 10.07 -9.26
C VAL A 167 3.54 8.67 -9.75
N LEU A 168 2.39 8.09 -9.40
CA LEU A 168 2.04 6.73 -9.78
C LEU A 168 0.75 6.73 -10.60
N THR A 169 0.82 6.18 -11.81
CA THR A 169 -0.31 5.96 -12.72
C THR A 169 -0.58 4.47 -12.86
N GLY A 170 -1.83 4.07 -12.61
CA GLY A 170 -2.31 2.71 -12.84
C GLY A 170 -3.48 2.71 -13.82
N THR A 171 -3.35 1.97 -14.93
CA THR A 171 -4.37 1.93 -16.00
C THR A 171 -4.89 0.54 -16.33
N LYS A 172 -4.32 -0.51 -15.74
CA LYS A 172 -4.75 -1.89 -15.96
C LYS A 172 -6.08 -2.16 -15.26
N THR A 173 -6.75 -3.20 -15.74
CA THR A 173 -7.99 -3.73 -15.16
C THR A 173 -7.68 -4.99 -14.39
N ARG A 174 -8.52 -5.30 -13.39
CA ARG A 174 -8.44 -6.53 -12.62
C ARG A 174 -9.68 -7.37 -12.90
N GLU A 175 -9.47 -8.61 -13.33
CA GLU A 175 -10.56 -9.55 -13.59
C GLU A 175 -11.06 -10.16 -12.28
N ILE A 176 -12.38 -10.24 -12.13
CA ILE A 176 -13.05 -10.90 -11.00
C ILE A 176 -13.60 -12.22 -11.49
N LYS A 177 -13.06 -13.35 -10.98
CA LYS A 177 -13.41 -14.69 -11.47
C LYS A 177 -14.89 -15.04 -11.28
N ASN A 178 -15.52 -14.54 -10.21
CA ASN A 178 -16.94 -14.75 -9.94
C ASN A 178 -17.67 -13.42 -9.68
N PRO A 179 -18.10 -12.70 -10.73
CA PRO A 179 -18.68 -11.36 -10.59
C PRO A 179 -19.98 -11.30 -9.78
N GLU A 180 -20.82 -12.34 -9.85
CA GLU A 180 -22.11 -12.35 -9.15
C GLU A 180 -21.91 -12.53 -7.64
N LYS A 181 -21.14 -13.55 -7.23
CA LYS A 181 -20.79 -13.72 -5.80
C LYS A 181 -20.00 -12.53 -5.26
N TYR A 182 -19.17 -11.91 -6.09
CA TYR A 182 -18.46 -10.70 -5.72
C TYR A 182 -19.40 -9.54 -5.41
N LYS A 183 -20.42 -9.29 -6.24
CA LYS A 183 -21.40 -8.23 -5.98
C LYS A 183 -22.18 -8.48 -4.69
N GLU A 184 -22.62 -9.72 -4.47
CA GLU A 184 -23.31 -10.11 -3.23
C GLU A 184 -22.45 -9.78 -2.00
N LEU A 185 -21.20 -10.24 -2.00
CA LEU A 185 -20.27 -10.01 -0.89
C LEU A 185 -19.89 -8.53 -0.74
N LEU A 186 -19.73 -7.80 -1.85
CA LEU A 186 -19.48 -6.36 -1.84
C LEU A 186 -20.63 -5.61 -1.15
N HIS A 187 -21.88 -5.94 -1.47
CA HIS A 187 -23.05 -5.34 -0.83
C HIS A 187 -23.16 -5.72 0.64
N GLU A 188 -22.86 -6.96 1.00
CA GLU A 188 -22.81 -7.40 2.40
C GLU A 188 -21.79 -6.56 3.21
N ILE A 189 -20.57 -6.41 2.69
CA ILE A 189 -19.52 -5.64 3.35
C ILE A 189 -19.90 -4.16 3.44
N LEU A 190 -20.47 -3.57 2.39
CA LEU A 190 -20.99 -2.19 2.46
C LEU A 190 -22.08 -2.04 3.53
N GLY A 191 -22.93 -3.06 3.70
CA GLY A 191 -23.93 -3.13 4.77
C GLY A 191 -23.34 -3.15 6.18
N LYS A 192 -22.08 -3.54 6.34
CA LYS A 192 -21.33 -3.52 7.61
C LYS A 192 -20.79 -2.13 7.98
N LYS A 193 -21.23 -1.06 7.31
CA LYS A 193 -20.84 0.35 7.62
C LYS A 193 -20.96 0.70 9.11
N SER A 194 -22.00 0.20 9.80
CA SER A 194 -22.22 0.44 11.23
C SER A 194 -21.20 -0.24 12.15
N LEU A 195 -20.38 -1.16 11.64
CA LEU A 195 -19.28 -1.79 12.36
C LEU A 195 -17.99 -0.96 12.31
N MET A 196 -17.94 0.10 11.51
CA MET A 196 -16.82 1.04 11.51
C MET A 196 -16.70 1.71 12.89
N GLU A 197 -15.47 1.90 13.37
CA GLU A 197 -15.20 2.57 14.65
C GLU A 197 -15.22 4.10 14.55
N ILE A 198 -15.85 4.61 13.49
CA ILE A 198 -15.97 6.03 13.23
C ILE A 198 -17.26 6.31 12.47
N ASP A 199 -17.82 7.51 12.71
CA ASP A 199 -18.97 7.99 11.98
C ASP A 199 -18.60 8.50 10.59
N GLU A 200 -19.60 8.51 9.71
CA GLU A 200 -19.53 9.18 8.43
C GLU A 200 -19.38 10.69 8.61
N GLY A 201 -18.71 11.34 7.66
CA GLY A 201 -18.61 12.79 7.62
C GLY A 201 -18.38 13.32 6.22
N ASP A 202 -18.02 14.60 6.14
CA ASP A 202 -17.89 15.34 4.87
C ASP A 202 -16.44 15.52 4.41
N SER A 203 -15.49 14.81 5.02
CA SER A 203 -14.08 14.87 4.63
C SER A 203 -13.85 14.10 3.32
N PRO A 204 -12.87 14.47 2.49
CA PRO A 204 -12.44 13.65 1.36
C PRO A 204 -12.20 12.20 1.75
N SER A 205 -12.86 11.28 1.05
CA SER A 205 -12.77 9.83 1.29
C SER A 205 -11.52 9.21 0.69
N CYS A 206 -10.99 8.18 1.37
CA CYS A 206 -10.06 7.25 0.72
C CYS A 206 -10.80 6.47 -0.37
N THR A 207 -10.07 5.98 -1.39
CA THR A 207 -10.67 5.29 -2.54
C THR A 207 -11.46 4.05 -2.09
N PHE A 208 -12.68 3.87 -2.62
CA PHE A 208 -13.66 2.82 -2.23
C PHE A 208 -14.19 2.88 -0.79
N CYS A 209 -13.89 3.91 -0.01
CA CYS A 209 -14.46 4.08 1.33
C CYS A 209 -15.70 5.00 1.29
N PRO A 210 -16.89 4.56 1.73
CA PRO A 210 -18.11 5.38 1.74
C PRO A 210 -18.22 6.29 2.97
N MET A 211 -17.17 6.45 3.77
CA MET A 211 -17.28 7.10 5.09
C MET A 211 -17.00 8.60 5.10
N GLY A 212 -16.12 9.13 4.25
CA GLY A 212 -15.73 10.56 4.33
C GLY A 212 -15.31 11.03 5.73
N CYS A 213 -14.74 10.13 6.53
CA CYS A 213 -14.66 10.33 7.98
C CYS A 213 -13.59 11.35 8.38
N SER A 214 -13.70 11.88 9.61
CA SER A 214 -12.76 12.87 10.16
C SER A 214 -11.31 12.37 10.31
N LYS A 215 -11.08 11.06 10.18
CA LYS A 215 -9.74 10.43 10.21
C LYS A 215 -9.19 10.10 8.83
N SER A 216 -9.87 10.48 7.75
CA SER A 216 -9.41 10.16 6.39
C SER A 216 -8.08 10.85 6.04
N ARG A 217 -7.85 12.05 6.59
CA ARG A 217 -6.73 12.91 6.23
C ARG A 217 -5.36 12.37 6.65
N THR A 218 -5.25 11.87 7.87
CA THR A 218 -3.98 11.43 8.45
C THR A 218 -3.93 9.91 8.50
N GLY A 219 -2.80 9.35 8.09
CA GLY A 219 -2.54 7.93 8.10
C GLY A 219 -2.50 7.30 9.49
N GLU A 220 -2.16 6.02 9.52
CA GLU A 220 -2.17 5.18 10.72
C GLU A 220 -0.77 4.60 10.97
N ILE A 221 -0.47 4.24 12.22
CA ILE A 221 0.75 3.52 12.63
C ILE A 221 0.35 2.27 13.37
N GLY A 222 1.00 1.16 13.01
CA GLY A 222 0.79 -0.15 13.61
C GLY A 222 -0.67 -0.58 13.61
N GLY A 223 -0.93 -1.72 14.24
CA GLY A 223 -2.28 -2.22 14.42
C GLY A 223 -2.37 -3.72 14.22
N ASN A 224 -3.53 -4.15 13.76
CA ASN A 224 -3.80 -5.56 13.54
C ASN A 224 -3.14 -6.01 12.22
N ILE A 225 -2.13 -6.87 12.32
CA ILE A 225 -1.37 -7.41 11.19
C ILE A 225 -2.28 -7.99 10.10
N LEU A 226 -3.33 -8.71 10.47
CA LEU A 226 -4.24 -9.32 9.51
C LEU A 226 -5.03 -8.25 8.73
N VAL A 227 -5.59 -7.26 9.43
CA VAL A 227 -6.30 -6.13 8.82
C VAL A 227 -5.36 -5.38 7.86
N HIS A 228 -4.15 -5.07 8.30
CA HIS A 228 -3.17 -4.30 7.52
C HIS A 228 -2.47 -5.11 6.42
N SER A 229 -2.54 -6.44 6.46
CA SER A 229 -2.12 -7.30 5.34
C SER A 229 -3.17 -7.35 4.22
N MET A 230 -4.45 -7.18 4.58
CA MET A 230 -5.52 -6.86 3.61
C MET A 230 -5.52 -5.39 3.23
N VAL A 231 -4.75 -4.58 3.98
CA VAL A 231 -4.64 -3.13 3.91
C VAL A 231 -6.00 -2.44 4.13
N GLY A 232 -6.76 -3.03 5.05
CA GLY A 232 -7.91 -2.42 5.71
C GLY A 232 -7.51 -1.17 6.47
N CYS A 233 -8.41 -0.18 6.51
CA CYS A 233 -8.32 0.90 7.48
C CYS A 233 -8.43 0.31 8.89
N LYS A 234 -7.60 0.75 9.84
CA LYS A 234 -7.69 0.32 11.25
C LYS A 234 -9.11 0.44 11.83
N LEU A 235 -9.87 1.45 11.40
CA LEU A 235 -11.26 1.69 11.83
C LEU A 235 -12.25 0.65 11.28
N SER A 236 -11.83 -0.19 10.34
CA SER A 236 -12.60 -1.32 9.79
C SER A 236 -12.24 -2.65 10.44
N GLN A 237 -11.51 -2.63 11.56
CA GLN A 237 -11.03 -3.85 12.23
C GLN A 237 -12.18 -4.83 12.53
N LYS A 238 -13.34 -4.37 12.99
CA LYS A 238 -14.51 -5.25 13.24
C LYS A 238 -15.05 -5.96 12.00
N ILE A 239 -14.66 -5.51 10.80
CA ILE A 239 -15.01 -6.14 9.52
C ILE A 239 -13.88 -7.08 9.08
N TYR A 240 -12.65 -6.58 9.05
CA TYR A 240 -11.49 -7.28 8.46
C TYR A 240 -10.57 -7.97 9.46
N SER A 241 -10.99 -8.15 10.72
CA SER A 241 -10.36 -9.11 11.64
C SER A 241 -11.07 -10.47 11.64
N ASP A 242 -12.21 -10.59 10.96
CA ASP A 242 -12.95 -11.84 10.84
C ASP A 242 -12.38 -12.71 9.72
N VAL A 243 -11.83 -13.87 10.09
CA VAL A 243 -11.16 -14.80 9.16
C VAL A 243 -12.13 -15.27 8.06
N GLY A 244 -13.40 -15.56 8.41
CA GLY A 244 -14.40 -16.02 7.44
C GLY A 244 -14.71 -14.97 6.37
N THR A 245 -14.83 -13.70 6.78
CA THR A 245 -15.03 -12.56 5.87
C THR A 245 -13.84 -12.42 4.92
N ILE A 246 -12.60 -12.46 5.44
CA ILE A 246 -11.39 -12.37 4.62
C ILE A 246 -11.30 -13.54 3.65
N PHE A 247 -11.49 -14.76 4.14
CA PHE A 247 -11.49 -15.98 3.32
C PHE A 247 -12.48 -15.87 2.15
N SER A 248 -13.70 -15.41 2.44
CA SER A 248 -14.75 -15.23 1.43
C SER A 248 -14.35 -14.20 0.37
N CYS A 249 -13.76 -13.08 0.79
CA CYS A 249 -13.23 -12.07 -0.12
C CYS A 249 -12.13 -12.64 -1.02
N LEU A 250 -11.14 -13.31 -0.43
CA LEU A 250 -10.01 -13.89 -1.16
C LEU A 250 -10.45 -14.97 -2.15
N SER A 251 -11.37 -15.85 -1.73
CA SER A 251 -11.90 -16.94 -2.55
C SER A 251 -12.62 -16.41 -3.80
N VAL A 252 -13.48 -15.40 -3.64
CA VAL A 252 -14.18 -14.75 -4.76
C VAL A 252 -13.22 -14.07 -5.75
N LEU A 253 -12.13 -13.49 -5.26
CA LEU A 253 -11.06 -12.93 -6.09
C LEU A 253 -10.19 -14.02 -6.74
N GLY A 254 -10.42 -15.30 -6.41
CA GLY A 254 -9.77 -16.43 -7.02
C GLY A 254 -8.42 -16.82 -6.40
N TYR A 255 -8.15 -16.35 -5.19
CA TYR A 255 -7.01 -16.81 -4.39
C TYR A 255 -7.32 -18.15 -3.72
N SER A 256 -6.29 -18.98 -3.53
CA SER A 256 -6.41 -20.33 -2.99
C SER A 256 -5.94 -20.44 -1.53
N TYR A 257 -6.13 -19.38 -0.73
CA TYR A 257 -5.80 -19.40 0.70
C TYR A 257 -6.85 -20.17 1.49
N THR A 258 -6.41 -20.92 2.49
CA THR A 258 -7.24 -21.61 3.48
C THR A 258 -7.51 -20.72 4.69
N HIS A 259 -8.35 -21.17 5.64
CA HIS A 259 -8.52 -20.45 6.91
C HIS A 259 -7.23 -20.50 7.74
N GLU A 260 -6.52 -21.63 7.72
CA GLU A 260 -5.25 -21.83 8.41
C GLU A 260 -4.17 -20.85 7.90
N ASP A 261 -4.05 -20.67 6.58
CA ASP A 261 -3.13 -19.67 5.99
C ASP A 261 -3.37 -18.23 6.52
N ILE A 262 -4.63 -17.89 6.78
CA ILE A 262 -5.04 -16.56 7.25
C ILE A 262 -4.81 -16.44 8.77
N GLU A 263 -5.11 -17.49 9.52
CA GLU A 263 -4.92 -17.58 10.98
C GLU A 263 -3.44 -17.59 11.37
N ASP A 264 -2.59 -18.22 10.57
CA ASP A 264 -1.14 -18.34 10.82
C ASP A 264 -0.35 -17.08 10.42
N LEU A 265 -0.95 -16.16 9.66
CA LEU A 265 -0.28 -14.96 9.17
C LEU A 265 0.41 -14.12 10.27
N PRO A 266 -0.22 -13.85 11.43
CA PRO A 266 0.44 -13.11 12.51
C PRO A 266 1.69 -13.82 13.05
N LEU A 267 1.68 -15.15 13.12
CA LEU A 267 2.84 -15.94 13.55
C LEU A 267 3.98 -15.84 12.53
N LEU A 268 3.67 -15.97 11.24
CA LEU A 268 4.66 -15.80 10.16
C LEU A 268 5.30 -14.41 10.18
N VAL A 269 4.51 -13.36 10.43
CA VAL A 269 5.02 -11.99 10.55
C VAL A 269 5.90 -11.82 11.79
N LYS A 270 5.51 -12.42 12.92
CA LYS A 270 6.32 -12.40 14.14
C LYS A 270 7.71 -13.00 13.90
N GLU A 271 7.81 -14.15 13.23
CA GLU A 271 9.10 -14.77 12.89
C GLU A 271 9.98 -13.90 11.98
N VAL A 272 9.38 -13.09 11.11
CA VAL A 272 10.12 -12.13 10.28
C VAL A 272 10.63 -10.97 11.12
N LEU A 273 9.79 -10.41 11.99
CA LEU A 273 10.17 -9.31 12.88
C LEU A 273 11.27 -9.71 13.87
N GLU A 274 11.25 -10.95 14.37
CA GLU A 274 12.31 -11.48 15.24
C GLU A 274 13.68 -11.54 14.55
N LYS A 275 13.73 -11.61 13.21
CA LYS A 275 14.98 -11.59 12.42
C LYS A 275 15.43 -10.19 12.03
N LEU A 276 14.55 -9.20 12.18
CA LEU A 276 14.84 -7.79 11.92
C LEU A 276 15.37 -7.07 13.18
N ASN A 277 15.22 -7.67 14.36
CA ASN A 277 15.74 -7.20 15.64
C ASN A 277 17.13 -7.79 15.93
#